data_AF-A0A9P0H079-F1
#
_entry.id   AF-A0A9P0H079-F1
#
_cell.length_a   1.000
_cell.length_b   1.000
_cell.length_c   1.000
_cell.angle_alpha   90.00
_cell.angle_beta   90.00
_cell.angle_gamma   90.00
#
_symmetry.space_group_name_H-M   'P 1'
#
loop_
_entity.id
_entity.type
_entity.pdbx_description
1 polymer ?
#
loop_
_entity_poly.entity_id
_entity_poly.type
_entity_poly.pdbx_seq_one_letter_code
_entity_poly.pdbx_strand_id
1 'polypeptide(L)'
;MNCVHGIGYQFNCPEGLAFNEETLQCDWPDLVPTCNAEGFLGFTCPTTYHPVLGFPGGNTYYRSPSDCQAFFVCEKDRPRLFRCSKGKAFNEEISACDGIENVTGCYVPDSTRSYTGDYNQLRLSN
;
A
#
# COMPACT_ATOMS: atom_id res chain seq x y z
N MET A 1 -0.44 22.47 -7.57
CA MET A 1 0.02 23.76 -6.99
C MET A 1 -1.19 24.50 -6.44
N ASN A 2 -1.16 24.98 -5.20
CA ASN A 2 -2.26 25.78 -4.62
C ASN A 2 -1.73 27.20 -4.33
N CYS A 3 -2.48 28.25 -4.64
CA CYS A 3 -2.06 29.63 -4.42
C CYS A 3 -2.91 30.26 -3.31
N VAL A 4 -2.27 30.63 -2.19
CA VAL A 4 -2.94 31.33 -1.09
C VAL A 4 -2.21 32.64 -0.86
N HIS A 5 -2.92 33.76 -1.03
CA HIS A 5 -2.39 35.13 -0.92
C HIS A 5 -1.16 35.40 -1.82
N GLY A 6 -1.14 34.84 -3.03
CA GLY A 6 -0.05 35.05 -3.98
C GLY A 6 1.18 34.18 -3.74
N ILE A 7 1.14 33.29 -2.75
CA ILE A 7 2.20 32.33 -2.45
C ILE A 7 1.80 30.97 -3.03
N GLY A 8 2.64 30.43 -3.92
CA GLY A 8 2.46 29.09 -4.48
C GLY A 8 2.92 28.01 -3.50
N TYR A 9 2.06 27.03 -3.25
CA TYR A 9 2.32 25.84 -2.46
C TYR A 9 2.33 24.61 -3.37
N GLN A 10 3.41 23.84 -3.30
CA GLN A 10 3.46 22.51 -3.89
C GLN A 10 2.79 21.52 -2.93
N PHE A 11 1.86 20.71 -3.43
CA PHE A 11 1.23 19.66 -2.65
C PHE A 11 1.55 18.32 -3.30
N ASN A 12 1.73 17.30 -2.47
CA ASN A 12 1.81 15.92 -2.91
C ASN A 12 0.43 15.29 -2.70
N CYS A 13 0.01 14.45 -3.65
CA CYS A 13 -1.19 13.66 -3.46
C CYS A 13 -1.02 12.71 -2.27
N PRO A 14 -2.11 12.36 -1.57
CA PRO A 14 -2.11 11.26 -0.62
C PRO A 14 -1.50 10.00 -1.27
N GLU A 15 -0.87 9.17 -0.46
CA GLU A 15 -0.22 7.96 -0.94
C GLU A 15 -1.18 7.09 -1.75
N GLY A 16 -0.71 6.61 -2.90
CA GLY A 16 -1.50 5.80 -3.82
C GLY A 16 -2.38 6.58 -4.81
N LEU A 17 -2.44 7.91 -4.70
CA LEU A 17 -3.16 8.77 -5.66
C LEU A 17 -2.19 9.53 -6.55
N ALA A 18 -2.60 9.77 -7.80
CA ALA A 18 -1.86 10.52 -8.79
C ALA A 18 -2.57 11.85 -9.10
N PHE A 19 -1.80 12.90 -9.39
CA PHE A 19 -2.38 14.18 -9.79
C PHE A 19 -2.95 14.08 -11.21
N ASN A 20 -4.23 14.38 -11.35
CA ASN A 20 -4.91 14.46 -12.62
C ASN A 20 -4.98 15.91 -13.09
N GLU A 21 -4.31 16.22 -14.20
CA GLU A 21 -4.27 17.57 -14.75
C GLU A 21 -5.60 18.01 -15.38
N GLU A 22 -6.45 17.05 -15.78
CA GLU A 22 -7.75 17.35 -16.39
C GLU A 22 -8.78 17.78 -15.34
N THR A 23 -8.78 17.12 -14.18
CA THR A 23 -9.70 17.42 -13.08
C THR A 23 -9.08 18.38 -12.05
N LEU A 24 -7.77 18.59 -12.11
CA LEU A 24 -6.96 19.34 -11.15
C LEU A 24 -7.05 18.78 -9.72
N GLN A 25 -7.26 17.46 -9.61
CA GLN A 25 -7.43 16.75 -8.34
C GLN A 25 -6.49 15.54 -8.23
N CYS A 26 -6.39 14.97 -7.04
CA CYS A 26 -5.74 13.68 -6.84
C CYS A 26 -6.75 12.57 -7.12
N ASP A 27 -6.55 11.83 -8.19
CA ASP A 27 -7.39 10.72 -8.61
C ASP A 27 -6.65 9.39 -8.45
N TRP A 28 -7.40 8.30 -8.61
CA TRP A 28 -6.78 6.99 -8.75
C TRP A 28 -5.88 6.96 -9.98
N PRO A 29 -4.68 6.35 -9.89
CA PRO A 29 -3.74 6.31 -11.01
C PRO A 29 -4.36 5.75 -12.29
N ASP A 30 -5.31 4.82 -12.18
CA ASP A 30 -6.01 4.21 -13.32
C ASP A 30 -7.02 5.14 -14.03
N LEU A 31 -7.30 6.31 -13.44
CA LEU A 31 -8.16 7.35 -13.99
C LEU A 31 -7.36 8.56 -14.51
N VAL A 32 -6.04 8.57 -14.32
CA VAL A 32 -5.15 9.63 -14.83
C VAL A 32 -4.61 9.23 -16.20
N PRO A 33 -4.97 9.92 -17.30
CA PRO A 33 -4.69 9.45 -18.67
C PRO A 33 -3.21 9.22 -18.99
N THR A 34 -2.32 9.97 -18.35
CA THR A 34 -0.86 9.91 -18.56
C THR A 34 -0.13 9.03 -17.54
N CYS A 35 -0.87 8.38 -16.62
CA CYS A 35 -0.28 7.59 -15.55
C CYS A 35 -0.26 6.10 -15.88
N ASN A 36 0.91 5.47 -15.72
CA ASN A 36 0.99 4.01 -15.64
C ASN A 36 0.72 3.57 -14.20
N ALA A 37 -0.53 3.19 -13.90
CA ALA A 37 -0.97 2.81 -12.56
C ALA A 37 -0.14 1.69 -11.93
N GLU A 38 0.14 0.62 -12.69
CA GLU A 38 0.89 -0.54 -12.17
C GLU A 38 2.34 -0.18 -11.88
N GLY A 39 2.98 0.60 -12.76
CA GLY A 39 4.34 1.10 -12.55
C GLY A 39 4.43 2.09 -11.39
N PHE A 40 3.42 2.94 -11.22
CA PHE A 40 3.33 3.89 -10.13
C PHE A 40 3.14 3.20 -8.77
N LEU A 41 2.29 2.17 -8.71
CA LEU A 41 2.01 1.42 -7.49
C LEU A 41 2.99 0.27 -7.23
N GLY A 42 3.76 -0.14 -8.23
CA GLY A 42 4.64 -1.32 -8.15
C GLY A 42 3.87 -2.64 -8.01
N PHE A 43 2.62 -2.69 -8.48
CA PHE A 43 1.74 -3.85 -8.34
C PHE A 43 0.85 -4.02 -9.58
N THR A 44 0.68 -5.27 -10.01
CA THR A 44 -0.16 -5.67 -11.14
C THR A 44 -1.26 -6.59 -10.61
N CYS A 45 -2.51 -6.28 -10.95
CA CYS A 45 -3.63 -7.15 -10.58
C CYS A 45 -3.57 -8.47 -11.36
N PRO A 46 -3.82 -9.61 -10.70
CA PRO A 46 -4.07 -10.86 -11.42
C PRO A 46 -5.26 -10.69 -12.38
N THR A 47 -5.09 -11.13 -13.62
CA THR A 47 -6.14 -11.02 -14.64
C THR A 47 -7.33 -11.89 -14.30
N THR A 48 -8.51 -11.26 -14.18
CA THR A 48 -9.78 -11.94 -13.91
C THR A 48 -10.71 -11.96 -15.11
N TYR A 49 -10.36 -11.26 -16.19
CA TYR A 49 -11.16 -11.21 -17.41
C TYR A 49 -11.35 -12.59 -18.05
N HIS A 50 -12.61 -12.96 -18.28
CA HIS A 50 -12.98 -14.12 -19.08
C HIS A 50 -13.60 -13.70 -20.42
N PRO A 51 -13.18 -14.26 -21.57
CA PRO A 51 -13.65 -13.81 -22.90
C PRO A 51 -15.17 -13.85 -23.11
N VAL A 52 -15.85 -14.79 -22.47
CA VAL A 52 -17.31 -15.00 -22.63
C VAL A 52 -18.12 -14.35 -21.51
N LEU A 53 -17.57 -14.34 -20.29
CA LEU A 53 -18.29 -13.90 -19.09
C LEU A 53 -17.94 -12.46 -18.69
N GLY A 54 -16.90 -11.88 -19.31
CA GLY A 54 -16.34 -10.60 -18.94
C GLY A 54 -15.58 -10.68 -17.61
N PHE A 55 -15.50 -9.54 -16.94
CA PHE A 55 -14.97 -9.49 -15.57
C PHE A 55 -15.99 -10.07 -14.60
N PRO A 56 -15.55 -10.85 -13.60
CA PRO A 56 -16.42 -11.24 -12.50
C PRO A 56 -16.96 -10.00 -11.78
N GLY A 57 -18.14 -10.12 -11.17
CA GLY A 57 -18.69 -9.05 -10.36
C GLY A 57 -17.88 -8.84 -9.07
N GLY A 58 -17.71 -7.57 -8.68
CA GLY A 58 -17.02 -7.20 -7.46
C GLY A 58 -15.54 -6.89 -7.64
N ASN A 59 -14.88 -6.63 -6.51
CA ASN A 59 -13.45 -6.33 -6.45
C ASN A 59 -12.69 -7.53 -5.86
N THR A 60 -11.45 -7.71 -6.27
CA THR A 60 -10.51 -8.63 -5.62
C THR A 60 -9.50 -7.84 -4.77
N TYR A 61 -8.94 -8.51 -3.77
CA TYR A 61 -8.10 -7.87 -2.76
C TYR A 61 -6.81 -8.66 -2.57
N TYR A 62 -5.69 -7.95 -2.48
CA TYR A 62 -4.36 -8.55 -2.35
C TYR A 62 -3.54 -7.81 -1.31
N ARG A 63 -2.85 -8.52 -0.42
CA ARG A 63 -1.93 -7.86 0.51
C ARG A 63 -0.74 -7.26 -0.26
N SER A 64 -0.23 -6.12 0.21
CA SER A 64 1.08 -5.65 -0.25
C SER A 64 2.21 -6.59 0.22
N PRO A 65 3.16 -6.98 -0.66
CA PRO A 65 4.28 -7.84 -0.29
C PRO A 65 5.32 -7.15 0.60
N SER A 66 5.34 -5.81 0.63
CA SER A 66 6.36 -5.03 1.33
C SER A 66 5.84 -4.29 2.57
N ASP A 67 4.52 -4.21 2.74
CA ASP A 67 3.89 -3.47 3.84
C ASP A 67 2.59 -4.14 4.27
N CYS A 68 2.61 -4.73 5.47
CA CYS A 68 1.46 -5.43 6.05
C CYS A 68 0.21 -4.57 6.26
N GLN A 69 0.37 -3.25 6.43
CA GLN A 69 -0.75 -2.32 6.55
C GLN A 69 -1.34 -1.96 5.18
N ALA A 70 -0.61 -2.15 4.10
CA ALA A 70 -1.05 -1.83 2.75
C ALA A 70 -1.68 -3.04 2.04
N PHE A 71 -2.67 -2.75 1.20
CA PHE A 71 -3.30 -3.74 0.33
C PHE A 71 -3.78 -3.09 -0.95
N PHE A 72 -3.99 -3.91 -1.97
CA PHE A 72 -4.47 -3.50 -3.27
C PHE A 72 -5.89 -3.99 -3.47
N VAL A 73 -6.76 -3.09 -3.93
CA VAL A 73 -8.08 -3.41 -4.44
C VAL A 73 -8.00 -3.38 -5.95
N CYS A 74 -8.41 -4.47 -6.59
CA CYS A 74 -8.44 -4.61 -8.03
C CYS A 74 -9.87 -4.44 -8.54
N GLU A 75 -10.12 -3.38 -9.30
CA GLU A 75 -11.39 -3.14 -9.98
C GLU A 75 -11.18 -3.37 -11.48
N LYS A 76 -11.73 -4.47 -12.02
CA LYS A 76 -11.53 -4.89 -13.42
C LYS A 76 -10.05 -4.91 -13.81
N ASP A 77 -9.25 -5.60 -13.01
CA ASP A 77 -7.79 -5.74 -13.14
C ASP A 77 -7.00 -4.42 -13.01
N ARG A 78 -7.60 -3.33 -12.51
CA ARG A 78 -6.90 -2.06 -12.27
C ARG A 78 -6.61 -1.89 -10.77
N PRO A 79 -5.32 -1.75 -10.38
CA PRO A 79 -4.95 -1.71 -8.97
C PRO A 79 -5.16 -0.34 -8.34
N ARG A 80 -5.63 -0.35 -7.10
CA ARG A 80 -5.74 0.83 -6.24
C ARG A 80 -5.18 0.50 -4.86
N LEU A 81 -4.32 1.37 -4.33
CA LEU A 81 -3.69 1.18 -3.04
C LEU A 81 -4.59 1.68 -1.91
N PHE A 82 -4.70 0.87 -0.86
CA PHE A 82 -5.38 1.20 0.38
C PHE A 82 -4.50 0.84 1.58
N ARG A 83 -4.83 1.40 2.73
CA ARG A 83 -4.17 1.12 4.00
C ARG A 83 -5.16 0.79 5.08
N CYS A 84 -4.82 -0.20 5.89
CA CYS A 84 -5.47 -0.47 7.16
C CYS A 84 -5.14 0.63 8.18
N SER A 85 -6.02 0.80 9.17
CA SER A 85 -5.74 1.65 10.32
C SER A 85 -4.51 1.18 11.10
N LYS A 86 -3.90 2.10 11.86
CA LYS A 86 -2.73 1.80 12.70
C LYS A 86 -2.92 0.53 13.55
N GLY A 87 -1.93 -0.34 13.54
CA GLY A 87 -1.91 -1.60 14.32
C GLY A 87 -2.68 -2.76 13.67
N LYS A 88 -3.25 -2.55 12.48
CA LYS A 88 -3.93 -3.59 11.71
C LYS A 88 -3.11 -4.00 10.50
N ALA A 89 -3.34 -5.19 9.98
CA ALA A 89 -2.78 -5.67 8.72
C ALA A 89 -3.88 -6.28 7.84
N PHE A 90 -3.66 -6.30 6.53
CA PHE A 90 -4.64 -6.88 5.63
C PHE A 90 -4.60 -8.41 5.69
N ASN A 91 -5.68 -9.02 6.18
CA ASN A 91 -5.84 -10.47 6.25
C ASN A 91 -6.55 -10.97 4.98
N GLU A 92 -5.85 -11.76 4.18
CA GLU A 92 -6.37 -12.29 2.90
C GLU A 92 -7.44 -13.37 3.12
N GLU A 93 -7.37 -14.12 4.23
CA GLU A 93 -8.31 -15.20 4.55
C GLU A 93 -9.74 -14.67 4.72
N ILE A 94 -9.85 -13.48 5.31
CA ILE A 94 -11.14 -12.80 5.52
C ILE A 94 -11.33 -11.60 4.58
N SER A 95 -10.36 -11.32 3.71
CA SER A 95 -10.32 -10.18 2.80
C SER A 95 -10.62 -8.83 3.50
N ALA A 96 -10.05 -8.62 4.69
CA ALA A 96 -10.30 -7.44 5.51
C ALA A 96 -9.12 -7.07 6.43
N CYS A 97 -9.13 -5.85 6.97
CA CYS A 97 -8.14 -5.42 7.95
C CYS A 97 -8.40 -6.05 9.33
N ASP A 98 -7.44 -6.81 9.81
CA ASP A 98 -7.46 -7.50 11.11
C ASP A 98 -6.31 -7.02 12.01
N GLY A 99 -6.32 -7.37 13.29
CA GLY A 99 -5.17 -7.14 14.19
C GLY A 99 -3.90 -7.75 13.60
N ILE A 100 -2.77 -7.03 13.65
CA ILE A 100 -1.51 -7.47 13.03
C ILE A 100 -1.04 -8.84 13.53
N GLU A 101 -1.38 -9.19 14.77
CA GLU A 101 -1.13 -10.47 15.42
C GLU A 101 -1.90 -11.64 14.82
N ASN A 102 -3.06 -11.39 14.21
CA ASN A 102 -3.89 -12.40 13.55
C ASN A 102 -3.44 -12.67 12.11
N VAL A 103 -2.43 -11.93 11.63
CA VAL A 103 -2.03 -11.90 10.24
C VAL A 103 -0.66 -12.56 10.08
N THR A 104 -0.67 -13.78 9.56
CA THR A 104 0.53 -14.58 9.32
C THR A 104 1.58 -13.79 8.54
N GLY A 105 2.83 -13.81 9.03
CA GLY A 105 3.97 -13.12 8.43
C GLY A 105 4.08 -11.62 8.72
N CYS A 106 3.11 -11.02 9.40
CA CYS A 106 3.12 -9.59 9.72
C CYS A 106 3.48 -9.27 11.17
N TYR A 107 3.26 -10.22 12.08
CA TYR A 107 3.65 -10.07 13.47
C TYR A 107 5.14 -10.39 13.67
N VAL A 108 5.92 -9.40 14.07
CA VAL A 108 7.28 -9.59 14.61
C VAL A 108 7.24 -9.39 16.13
N PRO A 109 7.42 -10.45 16.94
CA PRO A 109 7.50 -10.27 18.39
C PRO A 109 8.72 -9.42 18.77
N ASP A 110 8.55 -8.56 19.77
CA ASP A 110 9.49 -7.50 20.20
C ASP A 110 10.82 -8.01 20.82
N SER A 111 11.24 -9.25 20.54
CA SER A 111 12.44 -9.87 21.14
C SER A 111 13.76 -9.45 20.48
N THR A 112 13.75 -8.61 19.44
CA THR A 112 14.95 -8.15 18.73
C THR A 112 15.38 -6.72 19.06
N ARG A 113 14.67 -6.02 19.96
CA ARG A 113 15.05 -4.67 20.43
C ARG A 113 16.15 -4.60 21.50
N SER A 114 16.94 -5.66 21.69
CA SER A 114 18.07 -5.65 22.64
C SER A 114 19.43 -6.10 22.09
N TYR A 115 19.59 -6.28 20.78
CA TYR A 115 20.90 -6.65 20.20
C TYR A 115 21.42 -5.64 19.19
N THR A 116 21.41 -4.36 19.57
CA THR A 116 22.32 -3.35 18.98
C THR A 116 22.78 -2.38 20.08
N GLY A 117 23.75 -2.84 20.88
CA GLY A 117 24.47 -2.04 21.86
C GLY A 117 25.69 -2.82 22.37
N ASP A 118 26.88 -2.23 22.19
CA ASP A 118 28.17 -2.62 22.78
C ASP A 118 28.99 -3.77 22.17
N TYR A 119 29.59 -3.52 21.00
CA TYR A 119 30.96 -3.99 20.73
C TYR A 119 31.95 -3.19 21.60
N ASN A 120 31.98 -3.43 22.91
CA ASN A 120 33.10 -3.07 23.79
C ASN A 120 32.90 -3.58 25.22
N GLN A 121 33.01 -4.91 25.43
CA GLN A 121 33.56 -5.46 26.68
C GLN A 121 33.77 -6.98 26.57
N LEU A 122 34.86 -7.38 25.90
CA LEU A 122 35.53 -8.62 26.25
C LEU A 122 36.92 -8.26 26.76
N ARG A 123 36.97 -7.81 28.02
CA ARG A 123 38.15 -7.95 28.88
C ARG A 123 37.83 -8.93 30.00
N LEU A 124 38.52 -10.07 29.93
CA LEU A 124 39.14 -10.81 31.04
C LEU A 124 38.30 -11.11 32.28
N SER A 125 37.96 -12.38 32.47
CA SER A 125 38.26 -13.09 33.73
C SER A 125 37.97 -14.59 33.63
N ASN A 126 39.00 -15.36 34.01
CA ASN A 126 39.13 -16.81 34.25
C ASN A 126 39.63 -17.66 33.09
#